data_AF-K2QJ20-F1
#
_entry.id   AF-K2QJ20-F1
#
_cell.length_a   1.000
_cell.length_b   1.000
_cell.length_c   1.000
_cell.angle_alpha   90.00
_cell.angle_beta   90.00
_cell.angle_gamma   90.00
#
_symmetry.space_group_name_H-M   'P 1'
#
loop_
_entity.id
_entity.type
_entity.pdbx_description
1 polymer ?
#
loop_
_entity_poly.entity_id
_entity_poly.type
_entity_poly.pdbx_seq_one_letter_code
_entity_poly.pdbx_strand_id
1 'polypeptide(L)'
;MELKERDLFRLAHIEECIDKLLELVERSHDFRAFELKWVDQDAMIRNFEIIGEAANHISTTTKNKYPEIEWHKLRGMRNFMTHEFLE
;
A
#
# COMPACT_ATOMS: atom_id res chain seq x y z
N MET A 1 -3.46 16.32 -16.79
CA MET A 1 -4.39 15.90 -15.72
C MET A 1 -4.49 16.98 -14.67
N GLU A 2 -5.72 17.40 -14.39
CA GLU A 2 -6.05 18.27 -13.27
C GLU A 2 -5.68 17.61 -11.93
N LEU A 3 -5.48 18.40 -10.88
CA LEU A 3 -5.08 17.91 -9.55
C LEU A 3 -6.02 16.79 -9.04
N LYS A 4 -7.33 16.97 -9.26
CA LYS A 4 -8.37 16.00 -8.88
C LYS A 4 -8.23 14.66 -9.62
N GLU A 5 -7.91 14.69 -10.91
CA GLU A 5 -7.71 13.47 -11.70
C GLU A 5 -6.47 12.71 -11.22
N ARG A 6 -5.40 13.41 -10.83
CA ARG A 6 -4.18 12.77 -10.30
C ARG A 6 -4.43 12.08 -8.97
N ASP A 7 -5.21 12.70 -8.10
CA ASP A 7 -5.57 12.10 -6.81
C ASP A 7 -6.49 10.90 -7.01
N LEU A 8 -7.48 10.97 -7.89
CA LEU A 8 -8.34 9.84 -8.24
C LEU A 8 -7.54 8.65 -8.78
N PHE A 9 -6.60 8.90 -9.70
CA PHE A 9 -5.72 7.86 -10.22
C PHE A 9 -4.91 7.16 -9.11
N ARG A 10 -4.36 7.94 -8.16
CA ARG A 10 -3.60 7.38 -7.03
C ARG A 10 -4.47 6.59 -6.07
N LEU A 11 -5.69 7.05 -5.80
CA LEU A 11 -6.63 6.33 -4.96
C LEU A 11 -7.03 4.99 -5.61
N ALA A 12 -7.31 4.98 -6.91
CA ALA A 12 -7.58 3.75 -7.65
C ALA A 12 -6.39 2.78 -7.61
N HIS A 13 -5.16 3.28 -7.70
CA HIS A 13 -3.97 2.43 -7.59
C HIS A 13 -3.77 1.87 -6.17
N ILE A 14 -4.10 2.65 -5.13
CA ILE A 14 -4.11 2.15 -3.74
C ILE A 14 -5.13 1.01 -3.59
N GLU A 15 -6.34 1.20 -4.13
CA GLU A 15 -7.39 0.18 -4.12
C GLU A 15 -6.95 -1.12 -4.81
N GLU A 16 -6.38 -1.01 -6.02
CA GLU A 16 -5.85 -2.17 -6.75
C GLU A 16 -4.76 -2.93 -5.98
N CYS A 17 -3.89 -2.21 -5.27
CA CYS A 17 -2.87 -2.83 -4.42
C CYS A 17 -3.47 -3.52 -3.19
N ILE A 18 -4.53 -2.95 -2.61
CA ILE A 18 -5.25 -3.58 -1.49
C ILE A 18 -5.89 -4.88 -1.96
N ASP A 19 -6.54 -4.89 -3.13
CA ASP A 19 -7.15 -6.11 -3.69
C ASP A 19 -6.11 -7.23 -3.90
N LYS A 20 -4.95 -6.89 -4.47
CA LYS A 20 -3.83 -7.84 -4.63
C LYS A 20 -3.34 -8.41 -3.30
N LEU A 21 -3.26 -7.58 -2.27
CA LEU A 21 -2.86 -8.00 -0.92
C LEU A 21 -3.88 -8.96 -0.31
N LEU A 22 -5.18 -8.68 -0.47
CA LEU A 22 -6.25 -9.56 0.01
C LEU A 22 -6.21 -10.92 -0.71
N GLU A 23 -6.03 -10.92 -2.03
CA GLU A 23 -5.87 -12.16 -2.81
C GLU A 23 -4.66 -12.98 -2.34
N LEU A 24 -3.51 -12.35 -2.11
CA LEU A 24 -2.30 -13.01 -1.60
C LEU A 24 -2.54 -13.68 -0.23
N VAL A 25 -3.27 -13.00 0.67
CA VAL A 25 -3.61 -13.53 1.99
C VAL A 25 -4.52 -14.76 1.85
N GLU A 26 -5.57 -14.69 1.04
CA GLU A 26 -6.48 -15.81 0.80
C GLU A 26 -5.76 -17.05 0.23
N ARG A 27 -4.81 -16.84 -0.68
CA ARG A 27 -4.07 -17.90 -1.35
C ARG A 27 -2.96 -18.53 -0.51
N SER A 28 -2.57 -17.87 0.58
CA SER A 28 -1.47 -18.34 1.44
C SER A 28 -1.91 -19.46 2.40
N HIS A 29 -3.22 -19.60 2.67
CA HIS A 29 -3.85 -20.57 3.58
C HIS A 29 -3.39 -20.50 5.05
N ASP A 30 -2.09 -20.57 5.30
CA ASP A 30 -1.46 -20.40 6.61
C ASP A 30 -0.11 -19.68 6.52
N PHE A 31 0.39 -19.24 7.67
CA PHE A 31 1.62 -18.46 7.76
C PHE A 31 2.87 -19.25 7.35
N ARG A 32 2.95 -20.56 7.66
CA ARG A 32 4.13 -21.37 7.34
C ARG A 32 4.26 -21.58 5.83
N ALA A 33 3.13 -21.77 5.16
CA ALA A 33 3.08 -21.87 3.71
C ALA A 33 3.47 -20.54 3.04
N PHE A 34 3.18 -19.40 3.66
CA PHE A 34 3.61 -18.07 3.21
C PHE A 34 5.11 -17.85 3.41
N GLU A 35 5.69 -18.23 4.55
CA GLU A 35 7.12 -18.08 4.86
C GLU A 35 8.04 -18.75 3.83
N LEU A 36 7.56 -19.79 3.15
CA LEU A 36 8.33 -20.51 2.12
C LEU A 36 8.20 -19.91 0.71
N LYS A 37 7.35 -18.90 0.51
CA LYS A 37 7.06 -18.29 -0.80
C LYS A 37 7.62 -16.88 -0.89
N TRP A 38 8.93 -16.78 -1.14
CA TRP A 38 9.62 -15.49 -1.27
C TRP A 38 8.99 -14.55 -2.33
N VAL A 39 8.44 -15.09 -3.42
CA VAL A 39 7.73 -14.29 -4.44
C VAL A 39 6.45 -13.64 -3.88
N ASP A 40 5.69 -14.38 -3.07
CA ASP A 40 4.46 -13.84 -2.47
C ASP A 40 4.80 -12.79 -1.39
N GLN A 41 5.93 -12.96 -0.68
CA GLN A 41 6.47 -11.97 0.25
C GLN A 41 6.91 -10.69 -0.46
N ASP A 42 7.71 -10.80 -1.52
CA ASP A 42 8.16 -9.66 -2.32
C ASP A 42 6.96 -8.92 -2.95
N ALA A 43 5.97 -9.66 -3.45
CA ALA A 43 4.74 -9.09 -3.97
C ALA A 43 3.97 -8.32 -2.89
N MET A 44 3.90 -8.85 -1.67
CA MET A 44 3.27 -8.18 -0.53
C MET A 44 3.99 -6.88 -0.16
N ILE A 45 5.31 -6.93 0.02
CA ILE A 45 6.16 -5.75 0.30
C ILE A 45 5.95 -4.69 -0.78
N ARG A 46 6.01 -5.08 -2.05
CA ARG A 46 5.89 -4.15 -3.18
C ARG A 46 4.54 -3.43 -3.22
N ASN A 47 3.45 -4.14 -2.95
CA ASN A 47 2.13 -3.50 -2.91
C ASN A 47 2.02 -2.51 -1.75
N PHE A 48 2.60 -2.82 -0.58
CA PHE A 48 2.65 -1.86 0.53
C PHE A 48 3.50 -0.61 0.22
N GLU A 49 4.65 -0.77 -0.46
CA GLU A 49 5.45 0.36 -0.92
C GLU A 49 4.68 1.28 -1.86
N ILE A 50 3.94 0.70 -2.82
CA ILE A 50 3.13 1.44 -3.79
C ILE A 50 2.02 2.22 -3.08
N ILE A 51 1.33 1.59 -2.12
CA ILE A 51 0.30 2.27 -1.31
C ILE A 51 0.89 3.48 -0.60
N GLY A 52 2.04 3.32 0.07
CA GLY A 52 2.69 4.40 0.79
C GLY A 52 3.15 5.55 -0.12
N GLU A 53 3.70 5.21 -1.29
CA GLU A 53 4.13 6.19 -2.28
C GLU A 53 2.96 6.96 -2.89
N ALA A 54 1.88 6.27 -3.24
CA ALA A 54 0.65 6.89 -3.75
C ALA A 54 0.03 7.82 -2.70
N ALA A 55 -0.09 7.36 -1.45
CA ALA A 55 -0.61 8.14 -0.33
C ALA A 55 0.24 9.40 -0.04
N ASN A 56 1.56 9.29 -0.16
CA ASN A 56 2.47 10.44 -0.02
C ASN A 56 2.15 11.54 -1.04
N HIS A 57 1.79 11.16 -2.27
CA HIS A 57 1.53 12.08 -3.37
C HIS A 57 0.09 12.57 -3.50
N ILE A 58 -0.86 12.08 -2.70
CA ILE A 58 -2.20 12.65 -2.61
C ILE A 58 -2.10 14.11 -2.13
N SER A 59 -2.86 15.01 -2.77
CA SER A 59 -2.82 16.43 -2.44
C SER A 59 -3.28 16.72 -1.00
N THR A 60 -2.78 17.83 -0.44
CA THR A 60 -3.21 18.31 0.88
C THR A 60 -4.70 18.63 0.92
N THR A 61 -5.26 19.16 -0.18
CA THR A 61 -6.71 19.41 -0.32
C THR A 61 -7.52 18.13 -0.12
N THR A 62 -7.13 17.02 -0.75
CA THR A 62 -7.80 15.74 -0.60
C THR A 62 -7.59 15.16 0.81
N LYS A 63 -6.36 15.22 1.34
CA LYS A 63 -6.06 14.76 2.70
C LYS A 63 -6.89 15.48 3.77
N ASN A 64 -7.01 16.80 3.67
CA ASN A 64 -7.79 17.62 4.60
C ASN A 64 -9.30 17.38 4.48
N LYS A 65 -9.77 16.91 3.31
CA LYS A 65 -11.18 16.54 3.10
C LYS A 65 -11.53 15.21 3.78
N TYR A 66 -10.56 14.30 3.91
CA TYR A 66 -10.73 12.98 4.53
C TYR A 66 -9.73 12.80 5.69
N PRO A 67 -9.87 13.57 6.79
CA PRO A 67 -8.96 13.53 7.93
C PRO A 67 -9.07 12.25 8.76
N GLU A 68 -10.13 11.46 8.60
CA GLU A 68 -10.32 10.15 9.22
C GLU A 68 -9.35 9.09 8.70
N ILE A 69 -8.77 9.32 7.51
CA ILE A 69 -7.75 8.44 6.95
C ILE A 69 -6.40 8.84 7.55
N GLU A 70 -5.71 7.85 8.13
CA GLU A 70 -4.40 8.01 8.73
C GLU A 70 -3.28 8.09 7.66
N TRP A 71 -3.31 9.14 6.83
CA TRP A 71 -2.39 9.32 5.69
C TRP A 71 -0.91 9.23 6.08
N HIS A 72 -0.57 9.67 7.29
CA HIS A 72 0.78 9.61 7.82
C HIS A 72 1.25 8.16 8.07
N LYS A 73 0.34 7.27 8.51
CA LYS A 73 0.63 5.85 8.69
C LYS A 73 0.84 5.15 7.35
N LEU A 74 -0.01 5.44 6.35
CA LEU A 74 0.15 4.91 5.00
C LEU A 74 1.53 5.28 4.43
N ARG A 75 1.94 6.54 4.58
CA ARG A 75 3.28 6.99 4.20
C ARG A 75 4.39 6.30 5.01
N GLY A 76 4.20 6.16 6.32
CA GLY A 76 5.17 5.52 7.21
C GLY A 76 5.39 4.04 6.88
N MET A 77 4.37 3.36 6.37
CA MET A 77 4.44 1.95 5.98
C MET A 77 5.51 1.67 4.93
N ARG A 78 5.72 2.58 3.97
CA ARG A 78 6.84 2.48 3.01
C ARG A 78 8.19 2.40 3.72
N ASN A 79 8.42 3.26 4.72
CA ASN A 79 9.69 3.29 5.44
C ASN A 79 9.91 2.00 6.23
N PHE A 80 8.86 1.48 6.88
CA PHE A 80 8.91 0.20 7.57
C PHE A 80 9.24 -0.95 6.61
N MET A 81 8.53 -1.03 5.48
CA MET A 81 8.72 -2.10 4.49
C MET A 81 10.11 -2.07 3.83
N THR A 82 10.70 -0.89 3.62
CA THR A 82 12.01 -0.76 2.98
C THR A 82 13.18 -0.95 3.96
N HIS A 83 13.02 -0.69 5.26
CA HIS A 83 14.13 -0.67 6.22
C HIS A 83 14.05 -1.73 7.33
N GLU A 84 12.85 -2.08 7.78
CA GLU A 84 12.64 -2.86 9.00
C GLU A 84 12.06 -4.26 8.71
N PHE A 85 11.57 -4.51 7.49
CA PHE A 85 10.93 -5.78 7.15
C PHE A 85 11.92 -6.95 6.99
N LEU A 86 13.20 -6.65 6.76
CA LEU A 86 14.27 -7.64 6.55
C LEU A 86 15.22 -7.75 7.77
N GLU A 87 14.97 -7.01 8.84
CA GLU A 87 15.64 -7.17 10.15
C GLU A 87 14.88 -8.17 11.03
#